data_AF-A0A6M8V6D0-F1
#
_entry.id   AF-A0A6M8V6D0-F1
#
_cell.length_a   1.000
_cell.length_b   1.000
_cell.length_c   1.000
_cell.angle_alpha   90.00
_cell.angle_beta   90.00
_cell.angle_gamma   90.00
#
_symmetry.space_group_name_H-M   'P 1'
#
loop_
_entity.id
_entity.type
_entity.pdbx_description
1 polymer ?
#
loop_
_entity_poly.entity_id
_entity_poly.type
_entity_poly.pdbx_seq_one_letter_code
_entity_poly.pdbx_strand_id
1 'polypeptide(L)'
;MDDQIKIIEHTEEKFFRDGFYKTTMDEIAAELKMSKKTIYKFFPSKEDLVKAIAKYFMNKMKNTILPALNSDKNAIEKLGDLIKILAKVSEKISASRMEELKRHFPSLWNDIDSFRTEMMFGNITKVIDQGKKEGLFIDYPTNIIMNVLVASIRTIVNPDFIMNNNYSLIEAARYAFRIVISGILTDKGKKEFNKSFNKVLQ
;
A
#
# COMPACT_ATOMS: atom_id res chain seq x y z
N MET A 1 -4.78 25.06 -8.86
CA MET A 1 -5.00 23.80 -8.12
C MET A 1 -5.13 22.64 -9.10
N ASP A 2 -5.91 22.81 -10.17
CA ASP A 2 -6.03 21.84 -11.26
C ASP A 2 -4.68 21.47 -11.91
N ASP A 3 -3.88 22.48 -12.29
CA ASP A 3 -2.55 22.23 -12.89
C ASP A 3 -1.59 21.44 -11.99
N GLN A 4 -1.63 21.69 -10.68
CA GLN A 4 -0.75 21.00 -9.72
C GLN A 4 -1.10 19.52 -9.62
N ILE A 5 -2.41 19.20 -9.53
CA ILE A 5 -2.89 17.82 -9.50
C ILE A 5 -2.59 17.14 -10.84
N LYS A 6 -2.81 17.82 -11.95
CA LYS A 6 -2.51 17.32 -13.30
C LYS A 6 -1.03 16.95 -13.46
N ILE A 7 -0.12 17.80 -12.95
CA ILE A 7 1.32 17.49 -12.94
C ILE A 7 1.60 16.24 -12.10
N ILE A 8 1.01 16.14 -10.90
CA ILE A 8 1.20 15.00 -9.99
C ILE A 8 0.71 13.69 -10.63
N GLU A 9 -0.52 13.67 -11.16
CA GLU A 9 -1.13 12.45 -11.71
C GLU A 9 -0.40 11.96 -12.96
N HIS A 10 -0.08 12.88 -13.88
CA HIS A 10 0.69 12.54 -15.07
C HIS A 10 2.08 11.99 -14.72
N THR A 11 2.74 12.62 -13.75
CA THR A 11 4.09 12.22 -13.33
C THR A 11 4.06 10.92 -12.50
N GLU A 12 3.02 10.67 -11.70
CA GLU A 12 2.81 9.40 -10.97
C GLU A 12 2.85 8.21 -11.94
N GLU A 13 2.06 8.28 -13.02
CA GLU A 13 2.01 7.21 -14.02
C GLU A 13 3.36 7.00 -14.71
N LYS A 14 4.05 8.10 -15.05
CA LYS A 14 5.37 8.05 -15.66
C LYS A 14 6.42 7.46 -14.71
N PHE A 15 6.39 7.81 -13.43
CA PHE A 15 7.31 7.27 -12.43
C PHE A 15 7.12 5.77 -12.22
N PHE A 16 5.88 5.31 -12.15
CA PHE A 16 5.58 3.88 -12.02
C PHE A 16 6.05 3.07 -13.22
N ARG A 17 5.90 3.61 -14.44
CA ARG A 17 6.33 2.96 -15.68
C ARG A 17 7.85 3.06 -15.90
N ASP A 18 8.39 4.27 -15.92
CA ASP A 18 9.73 4.57 -16.45
C ASP A 18 10.77 4.71 -15.32
N GLY A 19 10.34 4.93 -14.09
CA GLY A 19 11.18 5.27 -12.94
C GLY A 19 11.39 6.78 -12.83
N PHE A 20 11.68 7.25 -11.62
CA PHE A 20 11.86 8.68 -11.44
C PHE A 20 13.18 9.14 -12.03
N TYR A 21 14.28 8.36 -12.03
CA TYR A 21 15.55 8.82 -12.62
C TYR A 21 15.43 9.21 -14.08
N LYS A 22 14.80 8.34 -14.89
CA LYS A 22 14.63 8.54 -16.33
C LYS A 22 13.66 9.67 -16.67
N THR A 23 12.75 10.00 -15.76
CA THR A 23 11.75 11.04 -15.99
C THR A 23 12.31 12.43 -15.74
N THR A 24 12.41 13.28 -16.76
CA THR A 24 12.96 14.64 -16.59
C THR A 24 11.85 15.71 -16.45
N MET A 25 12.17 16.84 -15.80
CA MET A 25 11.24 17.97 -15.72
C MET A 25 10.89 18.54 -17.10
N ASP A 26 11.81 18.42 -18.07
CA ASP A 26 11.61 18.86 -19.45
C ASP A 26 10.61 17.96 -20.19
N GLU A 27 10.72 16.64 -20.03
CA GLU A 27 9.75 15.68 -20.57
C GLU A 27 8.35 15.92 -20.00
N ILE A 28 8.23 16.11 -18.68
CA ILE A 28 6.94 16.38 -18.04
C ILE A 28 6.32 17.67 -18.59
N ALA A 29 7.12 18.74 -18.75
CA ALA A 29 6.68 20.00 -19.33
C ALA A 29 6.18 19.84 -20.77
N ALA A 30 6.94 19.11 -21.59
CA ALA A 30 6.58 18.85 -22.98
C ALA A 30 5.29 18.02 -23.11
N GLU A 31 5.18 16.92 -22.36
CA GLU A 31 4.02 16.03 -22.38
C GLU A 31 2.73 16.74 -21.90
N LEU A 32 2.83 17.60 -20.89
CA LEU A 32 1.70 18.37 -20.38
C LEU A 32 1.40 19.66 -21.16
N LYS A 33 2.21 19.99 -22.18
CA LYS A 33 2.16 21.28 -22.90
C LYS A 33 2.24 22.49 -21.95
N MET A 34 3.08 22.38 -20.92
CA MET A 34 3.32 23.42 -19.92
C MET A 34 4.72 24.01 -20.07
N SER A 35 4.92 25.25 -19.66
CA SER A 35 6.28 25.79 -19.56
C SER A 35 7.00 25.16 -18.37
N LYS A 36 8.32 24.95 -18.49
CA LYS A 36 9.17 24.48 -17.37
C LYS A 36 9.03 25.39 -16.15
N LYS A 37 8.90 26.70 -16.36
CA LYS A 37 8.64 27.72 -15.32
C LYS A 37 7.33 27.46 -14.57
N THR A 38 6.29 26.99 -15.26
CA THR A 38 5.00 26.63 -14.64
C THR A 38 5.17 25.46 -13.67
N ILE A 39 5.90 24.41 -14.07
CA ILE A 39 6.12 23.25 -13.20
C ILE A 39 6.98 23.64 -11.99
N TYR A 40 8.08 24.38 -12.19
CA TYR A 40 8.93 24.83 -11.08
C TYR A 40 8.24 25.78 -10.10
N LYS A 41 7.19 26.49 -10.53
CA LYS A 41 6.36 27.29 -9.63
C LYS A 41 5.66 26.41 -8.59
N PHE A 42 5.26 25.19 -8.96
CA PHE A 42 4.60 24.25 -8.05
C PHE A 42 5.58 23.32 -7.34
N PHE A 43 6.64 22.90 -8.03
CA PHE A 43 7.62 21.94 -7.55
C PHE A 43 9.04 22.48 -7.82
N PRO A 44 9.64 23.22 -6.87
CA PRO A 44 10.93 23.88 -7.05
C PRO A 44 12.06 22.93 -7.45
N SER A 45 11.95 21.66 -7.07
CA SER A 45 12.84 20.58 -7.50
C SER A 45 12.08 19.32 -7.93
N LYS A 46 12.79 18.41 -8.61
CA LYS A 46 12.27 17.07 -8.91
C LYS A 46 12.03 16.26 -7.64
N GLU A 47 12.82 16.50 -6.59
CA GLU A 47 12.61 15.88 -5.27
C GLU A 47 11.30 16.35 -4.64
N ASP A 48 10.96 17.64 -4.73
CA ASP A 48 9.68 18.16 -4.24
C ASP A 48 8.49 17.52 -4.97
N LEU A 49 8.64 17.30 -6.29
CA LEU A 49 7.65 16.59 -7.09
C LEU A 49 7.52 15.12 -6.66
N VAL A 50 8.62 14.41 -6.41
CA VAL A 50 8.61 13.02 -5.90
C VAL A 50 7.90 12.94 -4.55
N LYS A 51 8.21 13.85 -3.62
CA LYS A 51 7.56 13.92 -2.29
C LYS A 51 6.06 14.18 -2.42
N ALA A 52 5.67 15.12 -3.29
CA ALA A 52 4.27 15.44 -3.55
C ALA A 52 3.50 14.25 -4.14
N ILE A 53 4.10 13.52 -5.09
CA ILE A 53 3.52 12.32 -5.69
C ILE A 53 3.35 11.23 -4.64
N ALA A 54 4.37 10.95 -3.82
CA ALA A 54 4.26 9.95 -2.76
C ALA A 54 3.16 10.30 -1.75
N LYS A 55 3.05 11.57 -1.35
CA LYS A 55 1.98 12.05 -0.45
C LYS A 55 0.59 11.92 -1.10
N TYR A 56 0.47 12.29 -2.37
CA TYR A 56 -0.76 12.12 -3.13
C TYR A 56 -1.17 10.65 -3.21
N PHE A 57 -0.22 9.76 -3.52
CA PHE A 57 -0.44 8.32 -3.57
C PHE A 57 -0.85 7.74 -2.21
N MET A 58 -0.20 8.13 -1.12
CA MET A 58 -0.59 7.70 0.24
C MET A 58 -2.02 8.12 0.58
N ASN A 59 -2.41 9.36 0.24
CA ASN A 59 -3.79 9.83 0.44
C ASN A 59 -4.79 9.07 -0.43
N LYS A 60 -4.45 8.80 -1.70
CA LYS A 60 -5.26 7.98 -2.62
C LYS A 60 -5.47 6.57 -2.07
N MET A 61 -4.42 5.95 -1.52
CA MET A 61 -4.48 4.66 -0.86
C MET A 61 -5.37 4.68 0.38
N LYS A 62 -5.22 5.68 1.25
CA LYS A 62 -6.08 5.86 2.42
C LYS A 62 -7.56 5.97 2.01
N ASN A 63 -7.87 6.81 1.03
CA ASN A 63 -9.23 7.02 0.54
C ASN A 63 -9.84 5.79 -0.14
N THR A 64 -9.00 4.90 -0.68
CA THR A 64 -9.44 3.64 -1.27
C THR A 64 -9.64 2.54 -0.22
N ILE A 65 -8.76 2.48 0.79
CA ILE A 65 -8.77 1.43 1.83
C ILE A 65 -9.86 1.67 2.88
N LEU A 66 -10.01 2.90 3.38
CA LEU A 66 -10.90 3.19 4.50
C LEU A 66 -12.36 2.79 4.25
N PRO A 67 -12.97 3.04 3.07
CA PRO A 67 -14.33 2.60 2.80
C PRO A 67 -14.51 1.08 2.90
N ALA A 68 -13.52 0.29 2.44
CA ALA A 68 -13.58 -1.16 2.53
C ALA A 68 -13.56 -1.64 3.99
N LEU A 69 -12.68 -1.07 4.82
CA LEU A 69 -12.56 -1.43 6.24
C LEU A 69 -13.73 -0.93 7.10
N ASN A 70 -14.38 0.16 6.70
CA ASN A 70 -15.52 0.75 7.39
C ASN A 70 -16.88 0.25 6.88
N SER A 71 -16.91 -0.69 5.93
CA SER A 71 -18.15 -1.30 5.44
C SER A 71 -18.89 -2.09 6.52
N ASP A 72 -20.14 -2.49 6.27
CA ASP A 72 -20.93 -3.32 7.18
C ASP A 72 -20.63 -4.83 7.07
N LYS A 73 -19.61 -5.19 6.29
CA LYS A 73 -19.18 -6.58 6.09
C LYS A 73 -18.55 -7.17 7.35
N ASN A 74 -18.47 -8.50 7.41
CA ASN A 74 -17.76 -9.16 8.50
C ASN A 74 -16.24 -8.92 8.41
N ALA A 75 -15.53 -9.18 9.51
CA ALA A 75 -14.10 -8.89 9.60
C ALA A 75 -13.26 -9.58 8.51
N ILE A 76 -13.58 -10.83 8.16
CA ILE A 76 -12.85 -11.59 7.14
C ILE A 76 -13.09 -11.02 5.74
N GLU A 77 -14.33 -10.65 5.43
CA GLU A 77 -14.67 -10.03 4.14
C GLU A 77 -13.97 -8.68 3.95
N LYS A 78 -13.90 -7.86 5.01
CA LYS A 78 -13.16 -6.59 5.01
C LYS A 78 -11.68 -6.78 4.70
N LEU A 79 -11.05 -7.77 5.37
CA LEU A 79 -9.65 -8.12 5.11
C LEU A 79 -9.46 -8.67 3.69
N GLY A 80 -10.42 -9.43 3.17
CA GLY A 80 -10.42 -9.89 1.78
C GLY A 80 -10.46 -8.75 0.77
N ASP A 81 -11.32 -7.75 0.99
CA ASP A 81 -11.40 -6.57 0.13
C ASP A 81 -10.14 -5.69 0.21
N LEU A 82 -9.53 -5.57 1.39
CA LEU A 82 -8.22 -4.94 1.54
C LEU A 82 -7.17 -5.63 0.65
N ILE A 83 -7.08 -6.96 0.67
CA ILE A 83 -6.13 -7.70 -0.16
C ILE A 83 -6.38 -7.48 -1.65
N LYS A 84 -7.64 -7.41 -2.11
CA LYS A 84 -7.98 -7.08 -3.51
C LYS A 84 -7.49 -5.69 -3.91
N ILE A 85 -7.70 -4.70 -3.04
CA ILE A 85 -7.24 -3.32 -3.27
C ILE A 85 -5.71 -3.30 -3.41
N LEU A 86 -5.00 -3.97 -2.48
CA LEU A 86 -3.54 -4.04 -2.52
C LEU A 86 -3.02 -4.79 -3.75
N ALA A 87 -3.71 -5.84 -4.20
CA ALA A 87 -3.36 -6.57 -5.42
C ALA A 87 -3.42 -5.66 -6.66
N LYS A 88 -4.53 -4.95 -6.87
CA LYS A 88 -4.69 -4.01 -7.99
C LYS A 88 -3.63 -2.90 -7.99
N VAL A 89 -3.20 -2.46 -6.81
CA VAL A 89 -2.17 -1.43 -6.67
C VAL A 89 -0.78 -1.99 -6.98
N SER A 90 -0.50 -3.23 -6.55
CA SER A 90 0.78 -3.89 -6.79
C SER A 90 1.09 -4.10 -8.28
N GLU A 91 0.07 -4.23 -9.12
CA GLU A 91 0.22 -4.32 -10.58
C GLU A 91 0.89 -3.07 -11.18
N LYS A 92 0.74 -1.92 -10.51
CA LYS A 92 1.30 -0.64 -10.96
C LYS A 92 2.71 -0.39 -10.42
N ILE A 93 3.14 -1.08 -9.37
CA ILE A 93 4.37 -0.76 -8.64
C ILE A 93 5.30 -1.96 -8.66
N SER A 94 6.39 -1.85 -9.41
CA SER A 94 7.42 -2.90 -9.40
C SER A 94 8.32 -2.78 -8.16
N ALA A 95 8.90 -3.91 -7.75
CA ALA A 95 9.90 -3.95 -6.69
C ALA A 95 11.12 -3.08 -7.01
N SER A 96 11.53 -3.01 -8.28
CA SER A 96 12.63 -2.15 -8.73
C SER A 96 12.32 -0.66 -8.56
N ARG A 97 11.07 -0.21 -8.76
CA ARG A 97 10.69 1.19 -8.47
C ARG A 97 10.72 1.50 -6.98
N MET A 98 10.32 0.54 -6.15
CA MET A 98 10.39 0.68 -4.70
C MET A 98 11.84 0.71 -4.21
N GLU A 99 12.72 -0.11 -4.78
CA GLU A 99 14.16 -0.09 -4.49
C GLU A 99 14.77 1.26 -4.85
N GLU A 100 14.48 1.76 -6.06
CA GLU A 100 14.95 3.07 -6.53
C GLU A 100 14.51 4.17 -5.55
N LEU A 101 13.23 4.18 -5.15
CA LEU A 101 12.71 5.17 -4.20
C LEU A 101 13.40 5.08 -2.84
N LYS A 102 13.56 3.86 -2.31
CA LYS A 102 14.19 3.62 -1.01
C LYS A 102 15.66 4.04 -1.00
N ARG A 103 16.40 3.75 -2.06
CA ARG A 103 17.83 4.06 -2.18
C ARG A 103 18.09 5.56 -2.24
N HIS A 104 17.26 6.29 -2.99
CA HIS A 104 17.51 7.71 -3.27
C HIS A 104 16.72 8.68 -2.38
N PHE A 105 15.62 8.22 -1.79
CA PHE A 105 14.79 9.00 -0.86
C PHE A 105 14.51 8.22 0.43
N PRO A 106 15.55 7.88 1.23
CA PRO A 106 15.39 7.06 2.44
C PRO A 106 14.45 7.69 3.48
N SER A 107 14.42 9.02 3.60
CA SER A 107 13.48 9.71 4.49
C SER A 107 12.03 9.53 4.03
N LEU A 108 11.77 9.63 2.72
CA LEU A 108 10.44 9.42 2.15
C LEU A 108 10.00 7.96 2.29
N TRP A 109 10.93 7.01 2.20
CA TRP A 109 10.64 5.61 2.49
C TRP A 109 10.20 5.40 3.95
N ASN A 110 10.86 6.08 4.90
CA ASN A 110 10.45 6.05 6.31
C ASN A 110 9.06 6.67 6.51
N ASP A 111 8.72 7.73 5.77
CA ASP A 111 7.37 8.31 5.79
C ASP A 111 6.32 7.31 5.28
N ILE A 112 6.64 6.57 4.21
CA ILE A 112 5.75 5.52 3.66
C ILE A 112 5.57 4.37 4.66
N ASP A 113 6.65 3.92 5.31
CA ASP A 113 6.56 2.87 6.34
C ASP A 113 5.73 3.32 7.56
N SER A 114 5.93 4.57 7.99
CA SER A 114 5.15 5.18 9.07
C SER A 114 3.67 5.26 8.71
N PHE A 115 3.35 5.75 7.51
CA PHE A 115 1.98 5.78 6.99
C PHE A 115 1.33 4.38 6.98
N ARG A 116 2.04 3.35 6.49
CA ARG A 116 1.54 1.96 6.48
C ARG A 116 1.26 1.48 7.90
N THR A 117 2.17 1.77 8.84
CA THR A 117 2.07 1.40 10.24
C THR A 117 0.87 2.06 10.91
N GLU A 118 0.70 3.37 10.73
CA GLU A 118 -0.44 4.13 11.25
C GLU A 118 -1.76 3.64 10.66
N MET A 119 -1.81 3.36 9.35
CA MET A 119 -2.99 2.80 8.70
C MET A 119 -3.37 1.43 9.29
N MET A 120 -2.38 0.57 9.55
CA MET A 120 -2.63 -0.73 10.16
C MET A 120 -3.13 -0.60 11.60
N PHE A 121 -2.41 0.10 12.48
CA PHE A 121 -2.82 0.25 13.87
C PHE A 121 -4.14 1.03 14.03
N GLY A 122 -4.39 2.05 13.20
CA GLY A 122 -5.59 2.88 13.29
C GLY A 122 -6.86 2.22 12.75
N ASN A 123 -6.74 1.21 11.87
CA ASN A 123 -7.89 0.65 11.15
C ASN A 123 -8.00 -0.87 11.24
N ILE A 124 -6.89 -1.61 11.11
CA ILE A 124 -6.92 -3.08 11.16
C ILE A 124 -7.16 -3.58 12.58
N THR A 125 -6.66 -2.89 13.60
CA THR A 125 -7.02 -3.16 15.02
C THR A 125 -8.53 -3.27 15.22
N LYS A 126 -9.29 -2.33 14.64
CA LYS A 126 -10.76 -2.33 14.74
C LYS A 126 -11.39 -3.54 14.06
N VAL A 127 -10.84 -3.97 12.92
CA VAL A 127 -11.30 -5.16 12.20
C VAL A 127 -10.96 -6.43 12.96
N ILE A 128 -9.81 -6.50 13.62
CA ILE A 128 -9.45 -7.62 14.51
C ILE A 128 -10.42 -7.68 15.70
N ASP A 129 -10.66 -6.56 16.37
CA ASP A 129 -11.59 -6.50 17.50
C ASP A 129 -13.04 -6.83 17.09
N GLN A 130 -13.45 -6.41 15.89
CA GLN A 130 -14.72 -6.81 15.28
C GLN A 130 -14.76 -8.34 15.08
N GLY A 131 -13.74 -8.93 14.47
CA GLY A 131 -13.72 -10.37 14.18
C GLY A 131 -13.72 -11.24 15.42
N LYS A 132 -13.17 -10.76 16.54
CA LYS A 132 -13.32 -11.41 17.86
C LYS A 132 -14.77 -11.40 18.34
N LYS A 133 -15.44 -10.24 18.28
CA LYS A 133 -16.87 -10.10 18.66
C LYS A 133 -17.78 -10.97 17.78
N GLU A 134 -17.43 -11.14 16.51
CA GLU A 134 -18.14 -12.01 15.56
C GLU A 134 -17.86 -13.51 15.76
N GLY A 135 -16.92 -13.87 16.65
CA GLY A 135 -16.44 -15.23 16.87
C GLY A 135 -15.66 -15.80 15.68
N LEU A 136 -15.11 -14.95 14.82
CA LEU A 136 -14.29 -15.33 13.67
C LEU A 136 -12.80 -15.44 14.03
N PHE A 137 -12.34 -14.64 15.00
CA PHE A 137 -10.96 -14.66 15.48
C PHE A 137 -10.86 -15.14 16.93
N ILE A 138 -9.77 -15.83 17.23
CA ILE A 138 -9.37 -16.24 18.58
C ILE A 138 -9.03 -14.97 19.38
N ASP A 139 -9.40 -14.96 20.66
CA ASP A 139 -9.21 -13.80 21.53
C ASP A 139 -7.77 -13.70 22.11
N TYR A 140 -6.78 -13.64 21.23
CA TYR A 140 -5.42 -13.23 21.61
C TYR A 140 -5.34 -11.72 21.78
N PRO A 141 -4.45 -11.17 22.63
CA PRO A 141 -4.31 -9.72 22.77
C PRO A 141 -4.08 -9.02 21.43
N THR A 142 -4.96 -8.05 21.09
CA THR A 142 -4.97 -7.41 19.76
C THR A 142 -3.65 -6.71 19.46
N ASN A 143 -3.02 -6.09 20.48
CA ASN A 143 -1.71 -5.48 20.34
C ASN A 143 -0.62 -6.49 19.91
N ILE A 144 -0.66 -7.73 20.39
CA ILE A 144 0.30 -8.77 19.99
C ILE A 144 0.06 -9.16 18.52
N ILE A 145 -1.20 -9.42 18.15
CA ILE A 145 -1.57 -9.74 16.76
C ILE A 145 -1.08 -8.63 15.81
N MET A 146 -1.36 -7.37 16.16
CA MET A 146 -0.99 -6.23 15.33
C MET A 146 0.52 -6.04 15.23
N ASN A 147 1.28 -6.22 16.32
CA ASN A 147 2.75 -6.12 16.27
C ASN A 147 3.37 -7.20 15.38
N VAL A 148 2.88 -8.45 15.47
CA VAL A 148 3.31 -9.53 14.57
C VAL A 148 2.97 -9.20 13.13
N LEU A 149 1.74 -8.80 12.84
CA LEU A 149 1.29 -8.45 11.49
C LEU A 149 2.13 -7.32 10.88
N VAL A 150 2.32 -6.22 11.62
CA VAL A 150 3.09 -5.06 11.17
C VAL A 150 4.55 -5.44 10.93
N ALA A 151 5.18 -6.18 11.86
CA ALA A 151 6.56 -6.62 11.69
C ALA A 151 6.75 -7.54 10.48
N SER A 152 5.83 -8.50 10.27
CA SER A 152 5.84 -9.37 9.10
C SER A 152 5.68 -8.57 7.82
N ILE A 153 4.71 -7.66 7.74
CA ILE A 153 4.48 -6.85 6.53
C ILE A 153 5.66 -5.92 6.25
N ARG A 154 6.20 -5.22 7.26
CA ARG A 154 7.37 -4.34 7.10
C ARG A 154 8.59 -5.08 6.55
N THR A 155 8.83 -6.30 7.04
CA THR A 155 10.00 -7.11 6.64
C THR A 155 9.81 -7.70 5.25
N ILE A 156 8.61 -8.20 4.94
CA ILE A 156 8.33 -8.93 3.70
C ILE A 156 8.01 -7.99 2.54
N VAL A 157 7.27 -6.91 2.79
CA VAL A 157 6.88 -5.89 1.79
C VAL A 157 7.99 -4.82 1.68
N ASN A 158 9.22 -5.30 1.53
CA ASN A 158 10.45 -4.54 1.42
C ASN A 158 11.14 -4.88 0.09
N PRO A 159 11.56 -3.89 -0.73
CA PRO A 159 12.15 -4.18 -2.04
C PRO A 159 13.31 -5.19 -1.99
N ASP A 160 14.18 -5.11 -0.98
CA ASP A 160 15.32 -6.01 -0.85
C ASP A 160 14.87 -7.47 -0.65
N PHE A 161 13.85 -7.70 0.20
CA PHE A 161 13.29 -9.03 0.42
C PHE A 161 12.65 -9.58 -0.86
N ILE A 162 11.84 -8.74 -1.53
CA ILE A 162 11.09 -9.13 -2.72
C ILE A 162 12.05 -9.53 -3.86
N MET A 163 13.07 -8.71 -4.10
CA MET A 163 14.05 -8.95 -5.17
C MET A 163 14.95 -10.15 -4.86
N ASN A 164 15.42 -10.31 -3.62
CA ASN A 164 16.32 -11.42 -3.26
C ASN A 164 15.62 -12.79 -3.25
N ASN A 165 14.30 -12.83 -3.11
CA ASN A 165 13.52 -14.07 -3.03
C ASN A 165 12.65 -14.33 -4.26
N ASN A 166 12.76 -13.50 -5.31
CA ASN A 166 12.00 -13.66 -6.57
C ASN A 166 10.47 -13.75 -6.40
N TYR A 167 9.91 -12.99 -5.46
CA TYR A 167 8.46 -12.86 -5.31
C TYR A 167 7.94 -11.64 -6.06
N SER A 168 6.65 -11.64 -6.41
CA SER A 168 5.95 -10.38 -6.61
C SER A 168 5.60 -9.73 -5.27
N LEU A 169 5.40 -8.40 -5.27
CA LEU A 169 5.02 -7.65 -4.08
C LEU A 169 3.74 -8.20 -3.43
N ILE A 170 2.74 -8.53 -4.26
CA ILE A 170 1.46 -9.02 -3.79
C ILE A 170 1.53 -10.44 -3.25
N GLU A 171 2.29 -11.34 -3.87
CA GLU A 171 2.44 -12.70 -3.36
C GLU A 171 3.04 -12.70 -1.97
N ALA A 172 4.14 -11.96 -1.78
CA ALA A 172 4.82 -11.87 -0.50
C ALA A 172 3.91 -11.26 0.59
N ALA A 173 3.23 -10.14 0.27
CA ALA A 173 2.29 -9.49 1.19
C ALA A 173 1.13 -10.43 1.56
N ARG A 174 0.58 -11.13 0.57
CA ARG A 174 -0.53 -12.09 0.71
C ARG A 174 -0.13 -13.28 1.58
N TYR A 175 1.06 -13.85 1.40
CA TYR A 175 1.54 -14.96 2.24
C TYR A 175 1.78 -14.50 3.68
N ALA A 176 2.46 -13.37 3.88
CA ALA A 176 2.68 -12.82 5.22
C ALA A 176 1.36 -12.58 5.95
N PHE A 177 0.40 -11.95 5.26
CA PHE A 177 -0.94 -11.71 5.80
C PHE A 177 -1.68 -13.02 6.10
N ARG A 178 -1.68 -13.98 5.17
CA ARG A 178 -2.34 -15.28 5.34
C ARG A 178 -1.78 -16.04 6.52
N ILE A 179 -0.46 -16.07 6.71
CA ILE A 179 0.19 -16.78 7.81
C ILE A 179 -0.31 -16.22 9.15
N VAL A 180 -0.29 -14.90 9.31
CA VAL A 180 -0.69 -14.26 10.57
C VAL A 180 -2.19 -14.43 10.82
N ILE A 181 -3.04 -14.14 9.83
CA ILE A 181 -4.49 -14.23 10.00
C ILE A 181 -4.95 -15.67 10.19
N SER A 182 -4.40 -16.64 9.46
CA SER A 182 -4.78 -18.05 9.62
C SER A 182 -4.45 -18.58 11.03
N GLY A 183 -3.40 -18.05 11.65
CA GLY A 183 -3.00 -18.39 13.02
C GLY A 183 -3.99 -17.92 14.09
N ILE A 184 -4.93 -17.02 13.75
CA ILE A 184 -5.92 -16.48 14.69
C ILE A 184 -7.37 -16.84 14.34
N LEU A 185 -7.61 -17.70 13.35
CA LEU A 185 -8.99 -18.07 12.96
C LEU A 185 -9.60 -19.11 13.92
N THR A 186 -10.84 -18.88 14.33
CA THR A 186 -11.69 -19.95 14.91
C THR A 186 -12.15 -20.92 13.82
N ASP A 187 -12.81 -22.02 14.17
CA ASP A 187 -13.37 -22.93 13.15
C ASP A 187 -14.48 -22.28 12.33
N LYS A 188 -15.26 -21.37 12.93
CA LYS A 188 -16.21 -20.50 12.20
C LYS A 188 -15.45 -19.56 11.26
N GLY A 189 -14.37 -18.94 11.74
CA GLY A 189 -13.49 -18.07 10.97
C GLY A 189 -12.88 -18.78 9.76
N LYS A 190 -12.36 -20.00 9.92
CA LYS A 190 -11.77 -20.80 8.82
C LYS A 190 -12.77 -21.04 7.69
N LYS A 191 -14.03 -21.36 8.00
CA LYS A 191 -15.08 -21.56 7.00
C LYS A 191 -15.34 -20.29 6.19
N GLU A 192 -15.48 -19.16 6.87
CA GLU A 192 -15.71 -17.87 6.22
C GLU A 192 -14.46 -17.41 5.43
N PHE A 193 -13.27 -17.61 5.98
CA PHE A 193 -12.01 -17.31 5.34
C PHE A 193 -11.86 -18.09 4.04
N ASN A 194 -12.09 -19.40 4.03
CA ASN A 194 -11.99 -20.20 2.81
C ASN A 194 -13.00 -19.78 1.75
N LYS A 195 -14.22 -19.39 2.14
CA LYS A 195 -15.25 -18.87 1.22
C LYS A 195 -14.85 -17.55 0.58
N SER A 196 -14.27 -16.64 1.37
CA SER A 196 -13.95 -15.27 0.96
C SER A 196 -12.57 -15.15 0.30
N PHE A 197 -11.55 -15.88 0.78
CA PHE A 197 -10.18 -15.81 0.28
C PHE A 197 -9.93 -16.70 -0.95
N ASN A 198 -10.56 -17.87 -1.10
CA ASN A 198 -10.32 -18.70 -2.29
C ASN A 198 -10.75 -18.01 -3.60
N LYS A 199 -11.68 -17.03 -3.53
CA LYS A 199 -12.11 -16.21 -4.67
C LYS A 199 -11.15 -15.05 -5.01
N VAL A 200 -10.21 -14.74 -4.14
CA VAL A 200 -9.23 -13.64 -4.30
C VAL A 200 -7.84 -14.18 -4.68
N LEU A 201 -7.65 -15.50 -4.56
CA LEU A 201 -6.37 -16.19 -4.69
C LEU A 201 -6.20 -16.95 -6.02
N GLN A 202 -7.24 -17.00 -6.86
CA GLN A 202 -7.13 -17.34 -8.29
C GLN A 202 -6.96 -16.06 -9.10
#